data_AF-A0A914TAB8-F1
#
_entry.id   AF-A0A914TAB8-F1
#
_cell.length_a   1.000
_cell.length_b   1.000
_cell.length_c   1.000
_cell.angle_alpha   90.00
_cell.angle_beta   90.00
_cell.angle_gamma   90.00
#
_symmetry.space_group_name_H-M   'P 1'
#
loop_
_entity.id
_entity.type
_entity.pdbx_description
1 polymer ?
#
loop_
_entity_poly.entity_id
_entity_poly.type
_entity_poly.pdbx_seq_one_letter_code
_entity_poly.pdbx_strand_id
1 'polypeptide(L)'
;MLSHCDYLVCTFSSQVCRMGFELMQVRRGDAGHLFHSLDDIYYYGGQHSHEEIATLSHKPLNEGEFEFQVGDEIGIAGNHWDGFSKGVNRRTGQSGLYPSYKTRENWRIVDFPLFNDL
;
A
#
# COMPACT_ATOMS: atom_id res chain seq x y z
N MET A 1 11.26 11.01 -20.42
CA MET A 1 11.61 10.55 -19.06
C MET A 1 10.36 9.93 -18.43
N LEU A 2 10.48 8.84 -17.66
CA LEU A 2 9.33 8.06 -17.13
C LEU A 2 8.26 8.92 -16.43
N SER A 3 8.68 9.94 -15.68
CA SER A 3 7.79 10.85 -14.94
C SER A 3 6.91 11.76 -15.80
N HIS A 4 7.10 11.78 -17.12
CA HIS A 4 6.28 12.55 -18.05
C HIS A 4 5.17 11.72 -18.71
N CYS A 5 5.21 10.39 -18.58
CA CYS A 5 4.18 9.51 -19.13
C CYS A 5 2.81 9.83 -18.52
N ASP A 6 1.74 9.55 -19.27
CA ASP A 6 0.35 9.65 -18.77
C ASP A 6 -0.01 8.51 -17.83
N TYR A 7 0.71 7.37 -17.95
CA TYR A 7 0.53 6.19 -17.13
C TYR A 7 1.85 5.40 -17.07
N LEU A 8 2.14 4.77 -15.93
CA LEU A 8 3.38 4.03 -15.71
C LEU A 8 3.12 2.54 -15.56
N VAL A 9 3.77 1.70 -16.39
CA VAL A 9 3.78 0.24 -16.22
C VAL A 9 5.20 -0.19 -15.94
N CYS A 10 5.45 -0.84 -14.81
CA CYS A 10 6.80 -1.21 -14.39
C CYS A 10 6.81 -2.27 -13.27
N THR A 11 7.96 -2.46 -12.64
CA THR A 11 8.10 -3.12 -11.34
C THR A 11 8.46 -2.09 -10.27
N PHE A 12 7.68 -2.03 -9.19
CA PHE A 12 8.00 -1.18 -8.05
C PHE A 12 9.08 -1.76 -7.14
N SER A 13 9.57 -2.97 -7.39
CA SER A 13 10.87 -3.41 -6.85
C SER A 13 12.03 -2.53 -7.32
N SER A 14 11.92 -1.91 -8.51
CA SER A 14 12.93 -1.00 -9.07
C SER A 14 12.84 0.42 -8.48
N GLN A 15 13.93 0.86 -7.83
CA GLN A 15 14.07 2.25 -7.38
C GLN A 15 13.92 3.26 -8.52
N VAL A 16 14.36 2.92 -9.74
CA VAL A 16 14.21 3.79 -10.91
C VAL A 16 12.75 4.01 -11.25
N CYS A 17 11.91 2.98 -11.12
CA CYS A 17 10.48 3.15 -11.35
C CYS A 17 9.83 4.00 -10.27
N ARG A 18 10.14 3.73 -8.98
CA ARG A 18 9.59 4.50 -7.86
C ARG A 18 9.95 5.98 -7.95
N MET A 19 11.19 6.32 -8.31
CA MET A 19 11.59 7.71 -8.58
C MET A 19 10.79 8.33 -9.74
N GLY A 20 10.52 7.57 -10.80
CA GLY A 20 9.67 8.02 -11.90
C GLY A 20 8.25 8.34 -11.45
N PHE A 21 7.67 7.48 -10.60
CA PHE A 21 6.35 7.65 -10.00
C PHE A 21 6.28 8.84 -9.03
N GLU A 22 7.28 9.00 -8.15
CA GLU A 22 7.38 10.13 -7.21
C GLU A 22 7.45 11.47 -7.95
N LEU A 23 8.28 11.56 -8.99
CA LEU A 23 8.37 12.76 -9.83
C LEU A 23 7.10 13.03 -10.64
N MET A 24 6.30 12.00 -10.94
CA MET A 24 5.01 12.18 -11.62
C MET A 24 4.01 12.94 -10.73
N GLN A 25 3.99 12.68 -9.42
CA GLN A 25 3.07 13.33 -8.46
C GLN A 25 3.26 14.86 -8.46
N VAL A 26 4.51 15.33 -8.43
CA VAL A 26 4.85 16.76 -8.47
C VAL A 26 4.36 17.44 -9.76
N ARG A 27 4.26 16.69 -10.86
CA ARG A 27 3.90 17.22 -12.17
C ARG A 27 2.40 17.28 -12.43
N ARG A 28 1.65 16.28 -11.94
CA ARG A 28 0.22 16.12 -12.26
C ARG A 28 -0.71 16.36 -11.08
N GLY A 29 -0.19 16.50 -9.86
CA GLY A 29 -1.01 16.56 -8.64
C GLY A 29 -1.39 15.15 -8.21
N ASP A 30 -2.69 14.83 -8.21
CA ASP A 30 -3.18 13.49 -7.85
C ASP A 30 -2.97 12.49 -9.00
N ALA A 31 -1.77 11.90 -9.04
CA ALA A 31 -1.42 10.81 -9.94
C ALA A 31 -1.25 9.49 -9.17
N GLY A 32 -1.87 9.37 -7.99
CA GLY A 32 -1.71 8.21 -7.11
C GLY A 32 -2.12 6.89 -7.75
N HIS A 33 -3.05 6.92 -8.70
CA HIS A 33 -3.56 5.74 -9.42
C HIS A 33 -3.00 5.56 -10.84
N LEU A 34 -2.12 6.45 -11.30
CA LEU A 34 -1.61 6.44 -12.67
C LEU A 34 -0.43 5.48 -12.87
N PHE A 35 -0.52 4.29 -12.29
CA PHE A 35 0.48 3.24 -12.42
C PHE A 35 -0.13 1.84 -12.39
N HIS A 36 0.63 0.88 -12.91
CA HIS A 36 0.47 -0.54 -12.67
C HIS A 36 1.85 -1.17 -12.42
N SER A 37 2.04 -1.71 -11.22
CA SER A 37 3.24 -2.47 -10.87
C SER A 37 2.99 -3.95 -11.14
N LEU A 38 3.98 -4.65 -11.69
CA LEU A 38 3.91 -6.10 -11.93
C LEU A 38 4.31 -6.92 -10.69
N ASP A 39 4.80 -6.27 -9.64
CA ASP A 39 5.26 -6.92 -8.41
C ASP A 39 4.79 -6.15 -7.17
N ASP A 40 5.64 -5.30 -6.61
CA ASP A 40 5.43 -4.68 -5.30
C ASP A 40 4.36 -3.58 -5.38
N ILE A 41 3.73 -3.31 -4.24
CA ILE A 41 3.07 -2.02 -3.99
C ILE A 41 4.13 -0.92 -3.84
N TYR A 42 3.72 0.35 -3.80
CA TYR A 42 4.68 1.43 -3.54
C TYR A 42 5.29 1.27 -2.14
N TYR A 43 6.60 1.49 -2.01
CA TYR A 43 7.28 1.56 -0.72
C TYR A 43 8.53 2.44 -0.78
N TYR A 44 8.93 2.96 0.37
CA TYR A 44 10.18 3.67 0.59
C TYR A 44 11.13 2.81 1.46
N GLY A 45 12.39 2.67 1.03
CA GLY A 45 13.37 1.86 1.76
C GLY A 45 13.64 2.43 3.17
N GLY A 46 13.41 1.63 4.21
CA GLY A 46 13.54 2.08 5.60
C GLY A 46 12.28 2.72 6.19
N GLN A 47 11.13 2.64 5.50
CA GLN A 47 9.85 3.10 6.04
C GLN A 47 9.43 2.37 7.31
N HIS A 48 8.56 3.02 8.10
CA HIS A 48 7.79 2.33 9.12
C HIS A 48 6.84 1.29 8.51
N SER A 49 6.30 0.39 9.34
CA SER A 49 5.35 -0.61 8.88
C SER A 49 4.16 0.03 8.15
N HIS A 50 3.84 -0.54 6.99
CA HIS A 50 2.67 -0.17 6.20
C HIS A 50 1.49 -0.94 6.76
N GLU A 51 0.57 -0.21 7.40
CA GLU A 51 -0.61 -0.79 8.04
C GLU A 51 -1.87 -0.39 7.27
N GLU A 52 -2.83 -1.31 7.24
CA GLU A 52 -4.19 -1.07 6.81
C GLU A 52 -5.15 -1.34 7.98
N ILE A 53 -6.36 -0.80 7.90
CA ILE A 53 -7.45 -1.08 8.84
C ILE A 53 -8.53 -1.85 8.10
N ALA A 54 -8.95 -2.98 8.67
CA ALA A 54 -10.09 -3.73 8.19
C ALA A 54 -11.40 -2.92 8.30
N THR A 55 -12.10 -2.77 7.16
CA THR A 55 -13.40 -2.09 7.08
C THR A 55 -14.57 -3.09 7.02
N LEU A 56 -14.29 -4.33 6.64
CA LEU A 56 -15.25 -5.43 6.56
C LEU A 56 -14.64 -6.70 7.17
N SER A 57 -15.39 -7.49 7.91
CA SER A 57 -14.89 -8.76 8.42
C SER A 57 -14.66 -9.79 7.31
N HIS A 58 -13.75 -10.72 7.55
CA HIS A 58 -13.48 -11.83 6.65
C HIS A 58 -13.30 -13.13 7.42
N LYS A 59 -14.01 -14.16 6.95
CA LYS A 59 -13.75 -15.55 7.29
C LYS A 59 -13.04 -16.19 6.10
N PRO A 60 -11.91 -16.90 6.31
CA PRO A 60 -11.22 -17.64 5.27
C PRO A 60 -12.16 -18.57 4.52
N LEU A 61 -12.15 -18.49 3.19
CA LEU A 61 -12.89 -19.41 2.32
C LEU A 61 -11.96 -20.47 1.72
N ASN A 62 -10.70 -20.11 1.48
CA ASN A 62 -9.69 -21.00 0.92
C ASN A 62 -8.50 -21.17 1.87
N GLU A 63 -7.69 -22.18 1.61
CA GLU A 63 -6.42 -22.38 2.32
C GLU A 63 -5.46 -21.21 2.05
N GLY A 64 -4.78 -20.77 3.10
CA GLY A 64 -3.82 -19.66 3.04
C GLY A 64 -4.41 -18.27 3.29
N GLU A 65 -5.74 -18.13 3.42
CA GLU A 65 -6.39 -16.91 3.91
C GLU A 65 -6.38 -16.85 5.45
N PHE A 66 -6.56 -15.64 6.04
CA PHE A 66 -6.67 -15.47 7.50
C PHE A 66 -7.93 -14.70 7.92
N GLU A 67 -8.36 -14.89 9.17
CA GLU A 67 -9.53 -14.20 9.73
C GLU A 67 -9.18 -12.79 10.20
N PHE A 68 -10.11 -11.86 9.98
CA PHE A 68 -10.05 -10.54 10.59
C PHE A 68 -11.44 -9.93 10.79
N GLN A 69 -11.51 -8.99 11.72
CA GLN A 69 -12.71 -8.27 12.11
C GLN A 69 -12.56 -6.80 11.75
N VAL A 70 -13.69 -6.10 11.60
CA VAL A 70 -13.69 -4.64 11.41
C VAL A 70 -12.87 -3.98 12.52
N GLY A 71 -11.93 -3.13 12.14
CA GLY A 71 -11.03 -2.42 13.06
C GLY A 71 -9.69 -3.12 13.32
N ASP A 72 -9.50 -4.37 12.89
CA ASP A 72 -8.19 -5.03 12.98
C ASP A 72 -7.16 -4.28 12.12
N GLU A 73 -5.96 -4.08 12.69
CA GLU A 73 -4.80 -3.60 11.94
C GLU A 73 -4.15 -4.77 11.18
N ILE A 74 -3.83 -4.53 9.91
CA ILE A 74 -3.22 -5.51 9.02
C ILE A 74 -1.93 -4.92 8.46
N GLY A 75 -0.80 -5.55 8.77
CA GLY A 75 0.48 -5.21 8.16
C GLY A 75 0.53 -5.76 6.75
N ILE A 76 0.36 -4.92 5.74
CA ILE A 76 0.40 -5.34 4.33
C ILE A 76 1.85 -5.65 3.91
N ALA A 77 2.04 -6.78 3.24
CA ALA A 77 3.29 -7.16 2.62
C ALA A 77 3.30 -6.84 1.12
N GLY A 78 2.14 -6.94 0.46
CA GLY A 78 1.97 -6.62 -0.95
C GLY A 78 0.58 -6.97 -1.47
N ASN A 79 0.29 -6.52 -2.69
CA ASN A 79 -0.92 -6.85 -3.44
C ASN A 79 -0.56 -7.84 -4.54
N HIS A 80 -1.36 -8.89 -4.73
CA HIS A 80 -1.13 -9.89 -5.78
C HIS A 80 -1.75 -9.51 -7.12
N TRP A 81 -2.45 -8.38 -7.19
CA TRP A 81 -3.12 -7.84 -8.37
C TRP A 81 -4.22 -8.76 -8.95
N ASP A 82 -4.74 -9.69 -8.13
CA ASP A 82 -5.79 -10.65 -8.45
C ASP A 82 -7.06 -10.49 -7.57
N GLY A 83 -7.12 -9.40 -6.80
CA GLY A 83 -8.17 -9.13 -5.82
C GLY A 83 -7.80 -9.50 -4.39
N PHE A 84 -6.66 -10.16 -4.18
CA PHE A 84 -6.10 -10.47 -2.87
C PHE A 84 -4.79 -9.73 -2.59
N SER A 85 -4.60 -9.41 -1.32
CA SER A 85 -3.35 -8.92 -0.75
C SER A 85 -2.79 -9.97 0.22
N LYS A 86 -1.49 -9.88 0.52
CA LYS A 86 -0.85 -10.68 1.55
C LYS A 86 -0.46 -9.79 2.73
N GLY A 87 -0.65 -10.29 3.95
CA GLY A 87 -0.31 -9.52 5.14
C GLY A 87 -0.32 -10.33 6.43
N VAL A 88 -0.34 -9.61 7.55
CA VAL A 88 -0.40 -10.16 8.90
C VAL A 88 -1.45 -9.40 9.70
N ASN A 89 -2.46 -10.10 10.24
CA ASN A 89 -3.38 -9.50 11.20
C ASN A 89 -2.64 -9.26 12.53
N ARG A 90 -2.53 -8.00 12.96
CA ARG A 90 -1.80 -7.62 14.19
C ARG A 90 -2.46 -8.16 15.46
N ARG A 91 -3.79 -8.33 15.47
CA ARG A 91 -4.52 -8.89 16.63
C ARG A 91 -4.24 -10.36 16.85
N THR A 92 -4.20 -11.16 15.78
CA THR A 92 -4.09 -12.63 15.87
C THR A 92 -2.68 -13.14 15.59
N GLY A 93 -1.82 -12.34 14.97
CA GLY A 93 -0.50 -12.76 14.48
C GLY A 93 -0.55 -13.68 13.26
N GLN A 94 -1.73 -13.98 12.72
CA GLN A 94 -1.87 -14.85 11.55
C GLN A 94 -1.43 -14.12 10.28
N SER A 95 -0.72 -14.83 9.41
CA SER A 95 -0.32 -14.34 8.10
C SER A 95 -0.98 -15.14 7.00
N GLY A 96 -1.28 -14.48 5.89
CA GLY A 96 -1.90 -15.11 4.73
C GLY A 96 -2.47 -14.10 3.77
N LEU A 97 -3.42 -14.56 2.95
CA LEU A 97 -4.15 -13.77 1.98
C LEU A 97 -5.42 -13.16 2.60
N TYR A 98 -5.81 -12.01 2.06
CA TYR A 98 -7.09 -11.38 2.34
C TYR A 98 -7.60 -10.61 1.12
N PRO A 99 -8.92 -10.46 0.94
CA PRO A 99 -9.47 -9.65 -0.15
C PRO A 99 -9.11 -8.17 0.03
N SER A 100 -8.42 -7.57 -0.95
CA SER A 100 -7.84 -6.22 -0.82
C SER A 100 -8.89 -5.12 -0.61
N TYR A 101 -10.13 -5.32 -1.11
CA TYR A 101 -11.19 -4.31 -0.98
C TYR A 101 -11.78 -4.19 0.44
N LYS A 102 -11.42 -5.10 1.35
CA LYS A 102 -11.96 -5.15 2.73
C LYS A 102 -11.16 -4.32 3.73
N THR A 103 -10.15 -3.61 3.25
CA THR A 103 -9.25 -2.80 4.07
C THR A 103 -9.19 -1.38 3.53
N ARG A 104 -8.62 -0.48 4.32
CA ARG A 104 -8.26 0.88 3.91
C ARG A 104 -6.91 1.25 4.50
N GLU A 105 -6.21 2.15 3.85
CA GLU A 105 -4.93 2.69 4.35
C GLU A 105 -5.04 3.24 5.78
N ASN A 106 -4.06 2.92 6.62
CA ASN A 106 -3.88 3.48 7.96
C ASN A 106 -2.86 4.63 7.90
N TRP A 107 -3.34 5.84 7.63
CA TRP A 107 -2.48 7.01 7.51
C TRP A 107 -1.76 7.35 8.81
N ARG A 108 -0.44 7.31 8.80
CA ARG A 108 0.40 7.74 9.92
C ARG A 108 0.62 9.26 9.85
N ILE A 109 0.05 9.98 10.82
CA ILE A 109 0.22 11.43 10.96
C ILE A 109 1.35 11.69 11.95
N VAL A 110 2.27 12.58 11.58
CA VAL A 110 3.39 13.02 12.42
C VAL A 110 3.42 14.54 12.41
N ASP A 111 3.56 15.14 13.58
CA ASP A 111 3.63 16.59 13.74
C ASP A 111 5.04 17.09 13.35
N PHE A 112 5.16 17.65 12.15
CA PHE A 112 6.36 18.36 11.70
C PHE A 112 6.28 19.86 12.04
N PRO A 113 7.41 20.56 12.21
CA PRO A 113 7.41 22.01 12.41
C PRO A 113 6.75 22.77 11.24
N LEU A 114 5.94 23.79 11.56
CA LEU A 114 5.19 24.60 10.58
C LEU A 114 5.99 25.77 9.98
N PHE A 115 7.23 26.00 10.45
CA PHE A 115 8.10 27.12 10.02
C PHE A 115 7.43 28.52 10.09
N ASN A 116 6.68 28.80 11.16
CA ASN A 116 5.93 30.06 11.35
C ASN A 116 6.80 31.33 11.54
N ASP A 117 8.13 31.18 11.66
CA ASP A 117 9.07 32.26 11.94
C ASP A 117 9.84 32.76 10.70
N LEU A 118 9.37 32.39 9.48
CA LEU A 118 9.80 32.95 8.19
C LEU A 118 8.89 34.10 7.76
#